data_AF-A0A9D8TJV3-F1
#
_entry.id   AF-A0A9D8TJV3-F1
#
_cell.length_a   1.000
_cell.length_b   1.000
_cell.length_c   1.000
_cell.angle_alpha   90.00
_cell.angle_beta   90.00
_cell.angle_gamma   90.00
#
_symmetry.space_group_name_H-M   'P 1'
#
loop_
_entity.id
_entity.type
_entity.pdbx_description
1 polymer ?
#
loop_
_entity_poly.entity_id
_entity_poly.type
_entity_poly.pdbx_seq_one_letter_code
_entity_poly.pdbx_strand_id
1 'polypeptide(L)'
;MIKPNVIEEIHSGHYWVLLDFPLKDIVLKLLSPEYKYVWLIDYQPNDAVWERPSLFEIDKDLCRTLIRKTQMEMLMETADFIKMFPKLQGSLHIVQVNKIPPLYMNHEKMKGKTWFQKLKEECDYYFEIKLPSVPDYAEMISPDKQLLEKASKIE
;
A
#
# COMPACT_ATOMS: atom_id res chain seq x y z
N MET A 1 9.63 22.81 -8.28
CA MET A 1 8.19 22.76 -7.91
C MET A 1 7.66 21.46 -8.47
N ILE A 2 7.22 20.53 -7.62
CA ILE A 2 6.62 19.27 -8.06
C ILE A 2 5.25 19.60 -8.66
N LYS A 3 4.95 19.06 -9.85
CA LYS A 3 3.66 19.27 -10.52
C LYS A 3 2.80 18.02 -10.34
N PRO A 4 1.58 18.13 -9.81
CA PRO A 4 0.69 16.99 -9.72
C PRO A 4 0.28 16.51 -11.12
N ASN A 5 -0.09 15.24 -11.22
CA ASN A 5 -0.56 14.54 -12.42
C ASN A 5 0.45 14.54 -13.59
N VAL A 6 1.72 14.85 -13.33
CA VAL A 6 2.82 14.70 -14.29
C VAL A 6 3.55 13.39 -14.02
N ILE A 7 3.61 12.52 -15.03
CA ILE A 7 4.28 11.23 -14.95
C ILE A 7 5.75 11.40 -15.30
N GLU A 8 6.63 10.95 -14.41
CA GLU A 8 8.07 11.01 -14.57
C GLU A 8 8.68 9.60 -14.44
N GLU A 9 9.73 9.30 -15.20
CA GLU A 9 10.49 8.06 -15.03
C GLU A 9 11.56 8.28 -13.96
N ILE A 10 11.44 7.60 -12.82
CA ILE A 10 12.36 7.77 -11.68
C ILE A 10 13.55 6.83 -11.77
N HIS A 11 13.34 5.65 -12.37
CA HIS A 11 14.36 4.64 -12.66
C HIS A 11 13.96 3.92 -13.95
N SER A 12 14.92 3.29 -14.64
CA SER A 12 14.62 2.58 -15.89
C SER A 12 13.45 1.60 -15.73
N GLY A 13 12.37 1.84 -16.49
CA GLY A 13 11.15 1.05 -16.48
C GLY A 13 10.31 1.18 -15.20
N HIS A 14 10.41 2.30 -14.49
CA HIS A 14 9.65 2.65 -13.29
C HIS A 14 9.19 4.11 -13.36
N TYR A 15 7.88 4.29 -13.39
CA TYR A 15 7.24 5.59 -13.52
C TYR A 15 6.63 6.00 -12.19
N TRP A 16 6.63 7.29 -11.91
CA TRP A 16 6.09 7.92 -10.72
C TRP A 16 5.14 9.05 -11.10
N VAL A 17 4.09 9.25 -10.30
CA VAL A 17 3.20 10.39 -10.40
C VAL A 17 2.77 10.83 -9.00
N LEU A 18 2.65 12.15 -8.81
CA LEU A 18 1.97 12.74 -7.66
C LEU A 18 0.51 13.01 -8.05
N LEU A 19 -0.43 12.24 -7.51
CA LEU A 19 -1.86 12.42 -7.77
C LEU A 19 -2.41 13.59 -6.96
N ASP A 20 -3.27 14.40 -7.59
CA ASP A 20 -3.89 15.59 -6.98
C ASP A 20 -5.14 15.19 -6.16
N PHE A 21 -5.05 15.26 -4.82
CA PHE A 21 -6.14 14.97 -3.87
C PHE A 21 -7.03 13.76 -4.21
N PRO A 22 -6.48 12.57 -4.54
CA PRO A 22 -7.32 11.44 -4.94
C PRO A 22 -8.19 10.94 -3.79
N LEU A 23 -9.41 10.52 -4.12
CA LEU A 23 -10.27 9.82 -3.19
C LEU A 23 -9.71 8.44 -2.85
N LYS A 24 -9.93 7.98 -1.62
CA LYS A 24 -9.43 6.70 -1.12
C LYS A 24 -9.88 5.51 -2.00
N ASP A 25 -11.07 5.56 -2.56
CA ASP A 25 -11.63 4.51 -3.42
C ASP A 25 -10.91 4.35 -4.78
N ILE A 26 -10.01 5.27 -5.15
CA ILE A 26 -9.16 5.14 -6.33
C ILE A 26 -8.43 3.80 -6.37
N VAL A 27 -8.01 3.27 -5.21
CA VAL A 27 -7.33 1.97 -5.12
C VAL A 27 -8.17 0.88 -5.77
N LEU A 28 -9.47 0.83 -5.48
CA LEU A 28 -10.36 -0.19 -6.02
C LEU A 28 -10.48 -0.10 -7.55
N LYS A 29 -10.37 1.11 -8.11
CA LYS A 29 -10.38 1.36 -9.56
C LYS A 29 -9.03 1.01 -10.24
N LEU A 30 -7.95 0.97 -9.45
CA LEU A 30 -6.58 0.69 -9.90
C LEU A 30 -6.18 -0.78 -9.76
N LEU A 31 -6.80 -1.55 -8.87
CA LEU A 31 -6.49 -2.97 -8.71
C LEU A 31 -6.69 -3.74 -10.02
N SER A 32 -5.71 -4.58 -10.36
CA SER A 32 -5.85 -5.56 -11.44
C SER A 32 -6.32 -6.90 -10.88
N PRO A 33 -7.32 -7.56 -11.49
CA PRO A 33 -7.72 -8.92 -11.09
C PRO A 33 -6.67 -9.98 -11.46
N GLU A 34 -5.70 -9.64 -12.32
CA GLU A 34 -4.63 -10.56 -12.74
C GLU A 34 -3.51 -10.70 -11.69
N TYR A 35 -3.43 -9.75 -10.75
CA TYR A 35 -2.45 -9.78 -9.67
C TYR A 35 -3.06 -10.36 -8.41
N LYS A 36 -2.43 -11.41 -7.88
CA LYS A 36 -3.02 -12.24 -6.83
C LYS A 36 -3.13 -11.57 -5.46
N TYR A 37 -2.17 -10.73 -5.07
CA TYR A 37 -2.07 -10.23 -3.70
C TYR A 37 -2.02 -8.71 -3.61
N VAL A 38 -2.51 -8.19 -2.49
CA VAL A 38 -2.31 -6.82 -2.03
C VAL A 38 -1.54 -6.85 -0.72
N TRP A 39 -0.46 -6.08 -0.69
CA TRP A 39 0.42 -5.92 0.46
C TRP A 39 0.27 -4.51 1.04
N LEU A 40 -0.17 -4.44 2.29
CA LEU A 40 -0.13 -3.24 3.12
C LEU A 40 1.18 -3.25 3.90
N ILE A 41 2.06 -2.29 3.65
CA ILE A 41 3.46 -2.30 4.14
C ILE A 41 3.60 -1.62 5.51
N ASP A 42 2.77 -0.61 5.79
CA ASP A 42 2.84 0.17 7.02
C ASP A 42 1.42 0.53 7.45
N TYR A 43 0.64 -0.48 7.81
CA TYR A 43 -0.73 -0.28 8.24
C TYR A 43 -0.78 0.03 9.73
N GLN A 44 -1.42 1.15 10.07
CA GLN A 44 -1.57 1.64 11.44
C GLN A 44 -3.07 1.88 11.73
N PRO A 45 -3.80 0.86 12.21
CA PRO A 45 -5.23 1.00 12.48
C PRO A 45 -5.53 1.93 13.66
N ASN A 46 -4.67 1.95 14.68
CA ASN A 46 -4.99 2.47 16.02
C ASN A 46 -3.90 3.38 16.58
N ASP A 47 -3.65 4.51 15.93
CA ASP A 47 -2.51 5.36 16.29
C ASP A 47 -2.80 6.26 17.52
N ALA A 48 -4.08 6.58 17.77
CA ALA A 48 -4.51 7.50 18.83
C ALA A 48 -5.24 6.86 20.02
N VAL A 49 -5.64 5.59 19.92
CA VAL A 49 -6.51 4.94 20.92
C VAL A 49 -5.87 3.65 21.45
N TRP A 50 -5.98 3.41 22.75
CA TRP A 50 -5.62 2.15 23.38
C TRP A 50 -6.72 1.13 23.13
N GLU A 51 -6.38 0.01 22.50
CA GLU A 51 -7.35 -1.03 22.19
C GLU A 51 -6.91 -2.41 22.68
N ARG A 52 -7.90 -3.28 22.92
CA ARG A 52 -7.63 -4.69 23.17
C ARG A 52 -7.40 -5.36 21.82
N PRO A 53 -6.24 -5.98 21.59
CA PRO A 53 -5.98 -6.61 20.32
C PRO A 53 -6.83 -7.89 20.19
N SER A 54 -7.51 -8.04 19.05
CA SER A 54 -8.25 -9.27 18.73
C SER A 54 -7.36 -10.38 18.14
N LEU A 55 -6.15 -10.03 17.70
CA LEU A 55 -5.25 -10.89 16.92
C LEU A 55 -4.30 -11.74 17.76
N PHE A 56 -4.11 -11.43 19.05
CA PHE A 56 -3.25 -12.25 19.91
C PHE A 56 -4.13 -13.29 20.63
N GLU A 57 -4.01 -14.56 20.24
CA GLU A 57 -4.44 -15.69 21.05
C GLU A 57 -3.42 -15.95 22.18
N ILE A 58 -3.13 -14.91 22.97
CA ILE A 58 -2.49 -15.10 24.26
C ILE A 58 -3.65 -15.40 25.21
N ASP A 59 -3.55 -16.53 25.91
CA ASP A 59 -4.56 -17.07 26.81
C ASP A 59 -5.37 -15.94 27.48
N LYS A 60 -6.65 -15.83 27.09
CA LYS A 60 -7.51 -14.67 27.37
C LYS A 60 -7.65 -14.39 28.86
N ASP A 61 -7.35 -15.38 29.68
CA ASP A 61 -7.44 -15.35 31.14
C ASP A 61 -6.17 -14.85 31.85
N LEU A 62 -5.04 -14.67 31.14
CA LEU A 62 -3.74 -14.38 31.78
C LEU A 62 -3.26 -12.92 31.65
N CYS A 63 -3.68 -12.14 30.64
CA CYS A 63 -3.20 -10.76 30.49
C CYS A 63 -4.24 -9.79 29.89
N ARG A 64 -4.65 -8.77 30.66
CA ARG A 64 -5.42 -7.62 30.17
C ARG A 64 -4.50 -6.60 29.50
N THR A 65 -3.99 -6.92 28.32
CA THR A 65 -3.08 -6.03 27.57
C THR A 65 -3.86 -5.05 26.70
N LEU A 66 -3.48 -3.77 26.74
CA LEU A 66 -3.91 -2.75 25.81
C LEU A 66 -2.73 -2.38 24.91
N ILE A 67 -3.00 -2.19 23.62
CA ILE A 67 -1.99 -1.82 22.63
C ILE A 67 -2.44 -0.56 21.90
N ARG A 68 -1.49 0.32 21.58
CA ARG A 68 -1.67 1.49 20.70
C ARG A 68 -0.44 1.59 19.78
N LYS A 69 -0.55 2.34 18.68
CA LYS A 69 0.56 2.55 17.74
C LYS A 69 1.12 1.24 17.18
N THR A 70 0.21 0.33 16.83
CA THR A 70 0.62 -0.93 16.20
C THR A 70 0.87 -0.66 14.72
N GLN A 71 2.10 -0.90 14.30
CA GLN A 71 2.49 -0.93 12.90
C GLN A 71 2.56 -2.38 12.46
N MET A 72 1.89 -2.71 11.35
CA MET A 72 1.87 -4.08 10.84
C MET A 72 1.94 -4.11 9.31
N GLU A 73 2.58 -5.17 8.82
CA GLU A 73 2.49 -5.59 7.43
C GLU A 73 1.35 -6.60 7.27
N MET A 74 0.52 -6.43 6.24
CA MET A 74 -0.56 -7.38 5.91
C MET A 74 -0.51 -7.74 4.44
N LEU A 75 -0.42 -9.03 4.14
CA LEU A 75 -0.51 -9.57 2.78
C LEU A 75 -1.77 -10.42 2.67
N MET A 76 -2.60 -10.16 1.66
CA MET A 76 -3.83 -10.91 1.43
C MET A 76 -4.16 -11.00 -0.05
N GLU A 77 -5.06 -11.91 -0.40
CA GLU A 77 -5.54 -12.02 -1.78
C GLU A 77 -6.32 -10.76 -2.19
N THR A 78 -6.16 -10.34 -3.45
CA THR A 78 -6.80 -9.13 -4.00
C THR A 78 -8.32 -9.15 -3.79
N ALA A 79 -8.97 -10.31 -3.95
CA ALA A 79 -10.41 -10.45 -3.76
C ALA A 79 -10.85 -10.19 -2.30
N ASP A 80 -10.04 -10.58 -1.32
CA ASP A 80 -10.34 -10.35 0.09
C ASP A 80 -9.98 -8.92 0.52
N PHE A 81 -8.93 -8.36 -0.06
CA PHE A 81 -8.61 -6.94 0.10
C PHE A 81 -9.79 -6.07 -0.34
N ILE A 82 -10.41 -6.34 -1.48
CA ILE A 82 -11.58 -5.58 -1.98
C ILE A 82 -12.72 -5.60 -0.95
N LYS A 83 -13.00 -6.75 -0.32
CA LYS A 83 -14.06 -6.88 0.70
C LYS A 83 -13.70 -6.14 1.99
N MET A 84 -12.42 -6.11 2.34
CA MET A 84 -11.92 -5.50 3.58
C MET A 84 -11.69 -3.99 3.45
N PHE A 85 -11.39 -3.50 2.24
CA PHE A 85 -11.02 -2.12 1.96
C PHE A 85 -11.92 -1.05 2.62
N PRO A 86 -13.26 -1.18 2.60
CA PRO A 86 -14.15 -0.20 3.23
C PRO A 86 -13.96 -0.08 4.75
N LYS A 87 -13.36 -1.08 5.40
CA LYS A 87 -13.10 -1.12 6.85
C LYS A 87 -11.72 -0.56 7.22
N LEU A 88 -10.83 -0.38 6.24
CA LEU A 88 -9.50 0.16 6.50
C LEU A 88 -9.59 1.65 6.81
N GLN A 89 -8.96 2.06 7.90
CA GLN A 89 -8.84 3.46 8.32
C GLN A 89 -7.40 3.96 8.24
N GLY A 90 -7.19 5.27 8.38
CA GLY A 90 -5.86 5.87 8.36
C GLY A 90 -5.22 5.92 6.97
N SER A 91 -3.93 6.27 6.96
CA SER A 91 -3.08 6.27 5.78
C SER A 91 -2.81 4.84 5.32
N LEU A 92 -2.72 4.63 4.00
CA LEU A 92 -2.48 3.33 3.41
C LEU A 92 -1.25 3.38 2.53
N HIS A 93 -0.29 2.50 2.79
CA HIS A 93 0.82 2.22 1.89
C HIS A 93 0.60 0.84 1.28
N ILE A 94 0.20 0.81 0.01
CA ILE A 94 -0.28 -0.37 -0.68
C ILE A 94 0.66 -0.72 -1.82
N VAL A 95 0.98 -2.00 -1.97
CA VAL A 95 1.60 -2.57 -3.16
C VAL A 95 0.77 -3.74 -3.64
N GLN A 96 0.39 -3.75 -4.92
CA GLN A 96 -0.23 -4.92 -5.52
C GLN A 96 0.85 -5.79 -6.19
N VAL A 97 0.90 -7.07 -5.85
CA VAL A 97 1.94 -8.02 -6.26
C VAL A 97 1.33 -9.34 -6.71
N ASN A 98 2.02 -10.06 -7.59
CA ASN A 98 1.56 -11.36 -8.06
C ASN A 98 2.22 -12.52 -7.29
N LYS A 99 3.40 -12.29 -6.72
CA LYS A 99 4.16 -13.24 -5.91
C LYS A 99 4.32 -12.73 -4.48
N ILE A 100 4.36 -13.66 -3.53
CA ILE A 100 4.56 -13.35 -2.11
C ILE A 100 5.94 -12.70 -1.93
N PRO A 101 6.04 -11.52 -1.30
CA PRO A 101 7.32 -10.89 -1.01
C PRO A 101 8.22 -11.78 -0.15
N PRO A 102 9.52 -11.92 -0.49
CA PRO A 102 10.48 -12.60 0.37
C PRO A 102 10.58 -11.97 1.76
N LEU A 103 10.78 -12.77 2.81
CA LEU A 103 10.83 -12.32 4.22
C LEU A 103 11.92 -11.28 4.52
N TYR A 104 12.94 -11.18 3.66
CA TYR A 104 14.02 -10.22 3.83
C TYR A 104 13.66 -8.84 3.25
N MET A 105 12.63 -8.75 2.39
CA MET A 105 12.16 -7.47 1.86
C MET A 105 11.54 -6.68 3.00
N ASN A 106 12.10 -5.50 3.24
CA ASN A 106 11.67 -4.62 4.31
C ASN A 106 11.78 -3.18 3.79
N HIS A 107 10.63 -2.50 3.71
CA HIS A 107 10.55 -1.16 3.14
C HIS A 107 11.26 -0.09 3.99
N GLU A 108 11.44 -0.31 5.31
CA GLU A 108 12.20 0.62 6.15
C GLU A 108 13.70 0.58 5.81
N LYS A 109 14.21 -0.60 5.46
CA LYS A 109 15.62 -0.85 5.14
C LYS A 109 15.95 -0.68 3.66
N MET A 110 15.00 -0.95 2.77
CA MET A 110 15.16 -0.86 1.32
C MET A 110 14.36 0.31 0.77
N LYS A 111 15.04 1.29 0.17
CA LYS A 111 14.39 2.49 -0.38
C LYS A 111 14.82 2.76 -1.82
N GLY A 112 13.97 3.48 -2.55
CA GLY A 112 14.25 3.95 -3.90
C GLY A 112 14.56 2.80 -4.86
N LYS A 113 15.61 2.94 -5.66
CA LYS A 113 15.95 2.02 -6.75
C LYS A 113 15.96 0.55 -6.35
N THR A 114 16.59 0.20 -5.23
CA THR A 114 16.71 -1.19 -4.78
C THR A 114 15.35 -1.81 -4.45
N TRP A 115 14.48 -1.03 -3.81
CA TRP A 115 13.14 -1.47 -3.46
C TRP A 115 12.33 -1.81 -4.72
N PHE A 116 12.28 -0.89 -5.67
CA PHE A 116 11.53 -1.10 -6.91
C PHE A 116 12.12 -2.20 -7.80
N GLN A 117 13.44 -2.32 -7.84
CA GLN A 117 14.10 -3.43 -8.52
C GLN A 117 13.67 -4.78 -7.94
N LYS A 118 13.63 -4.91 -6.61
CA LYS A 118 13.21 -6.15 -5.93
C LYS A 118 11.72 -6.45 -6.10
N LEU A 119 10.87 -5.44 -6.02
CA LEU A 119 9.45 -5.58 -6.33
C LEU A 119 9.23 -6.11 -7.75
N LYS A 120 9.97 -5.59 -8.73
CA LYS A 120 9.88 -6.04 -10.13
C LYS A 120 10.40 -7.46 -10.33
N GLU A 121 11.59 -7.76 -9.83
CA GLU A 121 12.28 -9.03 -10.09
C GLU A 121 11.65 -10.20 -9.31
N GLU A 122 11.25 -9.98 -8.06
CA GLU A 122 10.91 -11.07 -7.14
C GLU A 122 9.41 -11.13 -6.81
N CYS A 123 8.73 -9.99 -6.83
CA CYS A 123 7.30 -9.93 -6.47
C CYS A 123 6.37 -9.87 -7.68
N ASP A 124 6.88 -9.50 -8.88
CA ASP A 124 6.05 -9.15 -10.04
C ASP A 124 4.96 -8.16 -9.59
N TYR A 125 5.38 -6.93 -9.29
CA TYR A 125 4.49 -5.90 -8.75
C TYR A 125 3.78 -5.09 -9.85
N TYR A 126 2.54 -4.68 -9.58
CA TYR A 126 1.73 -3.88 -10.49
C TYR A 126 1.84 -2.39 -10.20
N PHE A 127 1.68 -2.00 -8.93
CA PHE A 127 1.87 -0.63 -8.48
C PHE A 127 2.16 -0.57 -6.98
N GLU A 128 2.70 0.57 -6.57
CA GLU A 128 2.77 1.06 -5.19
C GLU A 128 2.00 2.39 -5.12
N ILE A 129 1.19 2.58 -4.08
CA ILE A 129 0.53 3.85 -3.79
C ILE A 129 0.57 4.18 -2.30
N LYS A 130 0.81 5.44 -1.97
CA LYS A 130 0.75 5.99 -0.62
C LYS A 130 -0.41 6.97 -0.53
N LEU A 131 -1.47 6.56 0.15
CA LEU A 131 -2.65 7.38 0.39
C LEU A 131 -2.61 7.97 1.80
N PRO A 132 -2.71 9.29 1.93
CA PRO A 132 -2.85 9.94 3.22
C PRO A 132 -4.22 9.62 3.87
N SER A 133 -4.32 9.82 5.19
CA SER A 133 -5.57 9.58 5.95
C SER A 133 -6.65 10.63 5.65
N VAL A 134 -6.25 11.83 5.26
CA VAL A 134 -7.10 12.92 4.78
C VAL A 134 -6.78 13.16 3.31
N PRO A 135 -7.76 13.57 2.48
CA PRO A 135 -7.50 13.89 1.08
C PRO A 135 -6.37 14.92 0.95
N ASP A 136 -5.29 14.51 0.32
CA ASP A 136 -4.08 15.29 0.04
C ASP A 136 -3.37 14.58 -1.13
N TYR A 137 -2.24 15.10 -1.58
CA TYR A 137 -1.44 14.49 -2.63
C TYR A 137 -1.05 13.04 -2.28
N ALA A 138 -1.10 12.17 -3.28
CA ALA A 138 -0.71 10.77 -3.14
C ALA A 138 0.40 10.40 -4.13
N GLU A 139 1.43 9.70 -3.65
CA GLU A 139 2.48 9.18 -4.52
C GLU A 139 2.06 7.82 -5.07
N MET A 140 2.17 7.64 -6.38
CA MET A 140 1.95 6.36 -7.05
C MET A 140 3.12 6.01 -7.96
N ILE A 141 3.56 4.75 -7.93
CA ILE A 141 4.67 4.22 -8.72
C ILE A 141 4.24 2.92 -9.39
N SER A 142 4.61 2.73 -10.65
CA SER A 142 4.29 1.52 -11.41
C SER A 142 5.32 1.27 -12.52
N PRO A 143 5.57 0.01 -12.92
CA PRO A 143 6.30 -0.25 -14.15
C PRO A 143 5.40 -0.04 -15.39
N ASP A 144 4.08 0.08 -15.21
CA ASP A 144 3.10 0.35 -16.24
C ASP A 144 2.72 1.85 -16.28
N LYS A 145 3.21 2.54 -17.30
CA LYS A 145 2.90 3.96 -17.52
C LYS A 145 1.40 4.20 -17.77
N GLN A 146 0.71 3.28 -18.45
CA GLN A 146 -0.70 3.44 -18.80
C GLN A 146 -1.59 3.40 -17.55
N LEU A 147 -1.20 2.61 -16.55
CA LEU A 147 -1.85 2.61 -15.24
C LEU A 147 -1.76 3.98 -14.57
N LEU A 148 -0.60 4.64 -14.60
CA LEU A 148 -0.44 5.97 -14.02
C LEU A 148 -1.24 7.03 -14.80
N GLU A 149 -1.30 6.92 -16.13
CA GLU A 149 -2.14 7.80 -16.97
C GLU A 149 -3.63 7.63 -16.67
N LYS A 150 -4.07 6.40 -16.36
CA LYS A 150 -5.43 6.12 -15.90
C LYS A 150 -5.65 6.75 -14.52
N ALA A 151 -4.73 6.55 -13.57
CA ALA A 151 -4.82 7.08 -12.21
C ALA A 151 -4.97 8.61 -12.19
N SER A 152 -4.17 9.32 -12.98
CA SER A 152 -4.20 10.79 -13.08
C SER A 152 -5.48 11.38 -13.68
N LYS A 153 -6.39 10.54 -14.20
CA LYS A 153 -7.68 10.94 -14.80
C LYS A 153 -8.88 10.52 -13.97
N ILE A 154 -8.66 9.80 -12.87
CA ILE A 154 -9.74 9.39 -11.98
C ILE A 154 -10.02 10.56 -11.03
N GLU A 155 -11.22 11.11 -11.13
CA GLU A 155 -11.82 12.00 -10.14
C GLU A 155 -12.28 11.22 -8.89
#